data_AF-M6DDX1-F1
#
_entry.id   AF-M6DDX1-F1
#
_cell.length_a   1.000
_cell.length_b   1.000
_cell.length_c   1.000
_cell.angle_alpha   90.00
_cell.angle_beta   90.00
_cell.angle_gamma   90.00
#
_symmetry.space_group_name_H-M   'P 1'
#
loop_
_entity.id
_entity.type
_entity.pdbx_description
1 polymer ?
#
loop_
_entity_poly.entity_id
_entity_poly.type
_entity_poly.pdbx_seq_one_letter_code
_entity_poly.pdbx_strand_id
1 'polypeptide(L)'
;MNPIFLHFARTKKRRYFLLFTFCILTVQFCSVGDSREENARVSVPVLPLLSGEYYSKIQKLEEGYFVRQLFLDTTRKQTKFVFTQLSVTLSKNREETRIEGIVKTTNRGAQLVPESCRVFTNRESGNRWALVHAYDCDHLSFQIESTRSNFISIEPDFIPGNPIGIYRKSASSEPNRISALVLESGGKVLEVWGLRLSRVRKNASIVLEKENGKRYPVRALETVETTGQVTAEGIPVEKGDIILYDNRGESNPLVY
;
A
#
# COMPACT_ATOMS: atom_id res chain seq x y z
N MET A 1 -64.39 -26.14 56.04
CA MET A 1 -64.88 -25.48 57.27
C MET A 1 -65.63 -24.22 56.86
N ASN A 2 -66.95 -24.24 57.01
CA ASN A 2 -67.87 -23.10 56.90
C ASN A 2 -67.74 -22.18 58.14
N PRO A 3 -68.47 -21.04 58.29
CA PRO A 3 -69.32 -20.23 57.37
C PRO A 3 -68.95 -18.71 57.44
N ILE A 4 -69.61 -17.72 56.82
CA ILE A 4 -70.87 -17.06 57.23
C ILE A 4 -71.20 -15.92 56.24
N PHE A 5 -72.48 -15.86 55.85
CA PHE A 5 -73.21 -14.76 55.19
C PHE A 5 -73.33 -13.51 56.08
N LEU A 6 -73.36 -12.30 55.51
CA LEU A 6 -74.40 -11.29 55.83
C LEU A 6 -74.39 -10.06 54.91
N HIS A 7 -75.61 -9.70 54.52
CA HIS A 7 -76.05 -8.52 53.77
C HIS A 7 -75.69 -7.16 54.44
N PHE A 8 -75.62 -6.09 53.64
CA PHE A 8 -76.42 -4.83 53.73
C PHE A 8 -75.89 -3.84 52.66
N ALA A 9 -76.63 -3.53 51.59
CA ALA A 9 -77.64 -2.48 51.44
C ALA A 9 -77.08 -1.11 50.95
N ARG A 10 -77.65 -0.69 49.79
CA ARG A 10 -77.57 0.61 49.11
C ARG A 10 -77.80 1.83 50.01
N THR A 11 -77.12 2.93 49.71
CA THR A 11 -77.71 4.29 49.73
C THR A 11 -77.09 5.24 48.70
N LYS A 12 -77.90 6.24 48.33
CA LYS A 12 -77.88 7.11 47.15
C LYS A 12 -76.99 8.36 47.28
N LYS A 13 -76.52 8.82 46.11
CA LYS A 13 -76.39 10.22 45.61
C LYS A 13 -75.78 11.30 46.54
N ARG A 14 -74.75 11.99 46.01
CA ARG A 14 -74.93 13.37 45.51
C ARG A 14 -73.77 13.81 44.61
N ARG A 15 -74.13 14.36 43.44
CA ARG A 15 -73.26 15.09 42.52
C ARG A 15 -72.78 16.38 43.19
N TYR A 16 -71.50 16.72 43.06
CA TYR A 16 -71.07 18.10 42.81
C TYR A 16 -69.88 18.08 41.85
N PHE A 17 -70.12 18.69 40.70
CA PHE A 17 -69.16 19.11 39.70
C PHE A 17 -68.33 20.24 40.32
N LEU A 18 -67.02 20.13 40.36
CA LEU A 18 -66.12 21.27 40.57
C LEU A 18 -64.82 21.00 39.82
N LEU A 19 -64.58 21.87 38.84
CA LEU A 19 -63.42 21.87 37.97
C LEU A 19 -62.13 21.93 38.79
N PHE A 20 -61.21 21.01 38.51
CA PHE A 20 -59.81 21.16 38.93
C PHE A 20 -58.92 21.26 37.69
N THR A 21 -58.34 22.44 37.58
CA THR A 21 -57.34 22.94 36.64
C THR A 21 -56.11 22.04 36.68
N PHE A 22 -55.76 21.40 35.55
CA PHE A 22 -54.47 20.75 35.40
C PHE A 22 -53.42 21.80 35.03
N CYS A 23 -52.57 22.17 36.00
CA CYS A 23 -51.31 22.84 35.73
C CYS A 23 -50.39 21.88 34.95
N ILE A 24 -50.21 22.13 33.66
CA ILE A 24 -49.18 21.47 32.85
C ILE A 24 -47.85 22.13 33.22
N LEU A 25 -47.04 21.43 34.03
CA LEU A 25 -45.61 21.70 34.15
C LEU A 25 -44.95 21.43 32.80
N THR A 26 -44.55 22.49 32.10
CA THR A 26 -43.66 22.40 30.95
C THR A 26 -42.29 21.98 31.44
N VAL A 27 -41.99 20.68 31.36
CA VAL A 27 -40.63 20.17 31.48
C VAL A 27 -39.91 20.62 30.23
N GLN A 28 -39.09 21.65 30.38
CA GLN A 28 -38.17 22.16 29.38
C GLN A 28 -37.15 21.03 29.13
N PHE A 29 -37.42 20.21 28.11
CA PHE A 29 -36.41 19.31 27.57
C PHE A 29 -35.25 20.18 27.10
N CYS A 30 -34.16 20.20 27.86
CA CYS A 30 -32.84 20.51 27.33
C CYS A 30 -32.55 19.45 26.26
N SER A 31 -32.98 19.72 25.03
CA SER A 31 -32.36 19.15 23.85
C SER A 31 -30.93 19.67 23.86
N VAL A 32 -30.03 18.90 24.46
CA VAL A 32 -28.63 18.92 24.07
C VAL A 32 -28.68 18.54 22.59
N GLY A 33 -28.62 19.56 21.75
CA GLY A 33 -28.36 19.37 20.33
C GLY A 33 -27.01 18.69 20.25
N ASP A 34 -27.04 17.36 20.15
CA ASP A 34 -25.92 16.57 19.65
C ASP A 34 -25.78 17.01 18.19
N SER A 35 -25.06 18.11 18.00
CA SER A 35 -24.41 18.42 16.74
C SER A 35 -23.37 17.34 16.57
N ARG A 36 -23.84 16.16 16.13
CA ARG A 36 -23.06 15.33 15.24
C ARG A 36 -22.75 16.22 14.05
N GLU A 37 -21.63 16.95 14.16
CA GLU A 37 -20.74 17.15 13.04
C GLU A 37 -20.41 15.76 12.53
N GLU A 38 -21.32 15.24 11.71
CA GLU A 38 -20.97 14.38 10.62
C GLU A 38 -19.95 15.19 9.84
N ASN A 39 -18.68 15.01 10.23
CA ASN A 39 -17.54 15.30 9.38
C ASN A 39 -17.78 14.47 8.14
N ALA A 40 -18.56 15.03 7.21
CA ALA A 40 -18.59 14.68 5.82
C ALA A 40 -17.15 14.90 5.37
N ARG A 41 -16.30 13.90 5.62
CA ARG A 41 -15.02 13.75 4.97
C ARG A 41 -15.38 13.91 3.52
N VAL A 42 -15.02 15.05 2.95
CA VAL A 42 -15.10 15.31 1.52
C VAL A 42 -14.58 14.04 0.88
N SER A 43 -15.49 13.29 0.25
CA SER A 43 -15.18 11.98 -0.29
C SER A 43 -14.25 12.23 -1.46
N VAL A 44 -12.95 12.26 -1.17
CA VAL A 44 -11.93 12.31 -2.20
C VAL A 44 -12.23 11.13 -3.11
N PRO A 45 -12.52 11.37 -4.40
CA PRO A 45 -12.93 10.29 -5.29
C PRO A 45 -11.79 9.28 -5.36
N VAL A 46 -12.09 8.05 -4.93
CA VAL A 46 -11.15 6.93 -5.01
C VAL A 46 -10.96 6.61 -6.49
N LEU A 47 -9.73 6.78 -6.97
CA LEU A 47 -9.35 6.45 -8.33
C LEU A 47 -9.16 4.93 -8.46
N PRO A 48 -9.36 4.37 -9.67
CA PRO A 48 -9.12 2.94 -9.88
C PRO A 48 -7.65 2.58 -9.65
N LEU A 49 -7.43 1.48 -8.93
CA LEU A 49 -6.09 0.91 -8.76
C LEU A 49 -5.59 0.32 -10.07
N LEU A 50 -4.43 0.77 -10.52
CA LEU A 50 -3.84 0.35 -11.79
C LEU A 50 -2.82 -0.78 -11.56
N SER A 51 -2.76 -1.77 -12.47
CA SER A 51 -1.62 -2.71 -12.51
C SER A 51 -0.29 -1.99 -12.70
N GLY A 52 0.79 -2.53 -12.13
CA GLY A 52 2.15 -2.07 -12.39
C GLY A 52 3.02 -2.00 -11.14
N GLU A 53 4.16 -1.35 -11.30
CA GLU A 53 5.15 -1.17 -10.24
C GLU A 53 4.97 0.19 -9.55
N TYR A 54 5.10 0.21 -8.23
CA TYR A 54 5.00 1.39 -7.39
C TYR A 54 6.19 1.43 -6.43
N TYR A 55 6.79 2.59 -6.23
CA TYR A 55 7.97 2.78 -5.38
C TYR A 55 7.70 3.76 -4.26
N SER A 56 8.17 3.45 -3.05
CA SER A 56 8.26 4.44 -1.99
C SER A 56 9.41 5.40 -2.27
N LYS A 57 9.42 6.56 -1.61
CA LYS A 57 10.66 7.33 -1.48
C LYS A 57 11.71 6.50 -0.75
N ILE A 58 12.98 6.74 -1.09
CA ILE A 58 14.12 6.19 -0.34
C ILE A 58 14.20 6.93 0.99
N GLN A 59 14.18 6.19 2.09
CA GLN A 59 14.23 6.74 3.44
C GLN A 59 15.61 6.48 4.04
N LYS A 60 16.23 7.54 4.57
CA LYS A 60 17.53 7.44 5.24
C LYS A 60 17.33 6.87 6.64
N LEU A 61 18.26 6.01 7.04
CA LEU A 61 18.46 5.53 8.41
C LEU A 61 19.80 6.09 8.93
N GLU A 62 20.03 6.01 10.23
CA GLU A 62 21.33 6.40 10.82
C GLU A 62 22.49 5.67 10.13
N GLU A 63 22.36 4.36 9.94
CA GLU A 63 23.39 3.51 9.35
C GLU A 63 23.03 2.99 7.96
N GLY A 64 22.24 3.71 7.18
CA GLY A 64 21.88 3.24 5.85
C GLY A 64 20.65 3.87 5.23
N TYR A 65 19.91 3.08 4.47
CA TYR A 65 18.62 3.47 3.92
C TYR A 65 17.75 2.24 3.67
N PHE A 66 16.46 2.47 3.49
CA PHE A 66 15.59 1.47 2.91
C PHE A 66 14.68 2.08 1.84
N VAL A 67 14.19 1.21 0.96
CA VAL A 67 13.25 1.56 -0.09
C VAL A 67 12.35 0.37 -0.39
N ARG A 68 11.15 0.67 -0.89
CA ARG A 68 10.11 -0.32 -1.07
C ARG A 68 9.52 -0.25 -2.45
N GLN A 69 9.08 -1.41 -2.91
CA GLN A 69 8.42 -1.58 -4.17
C GLN A 69 7.19 -2.47 -4.00
N LEU A 70 6.07 -2.07 -4.58
CA LEU A 70 4.88 -2.89 -4.74
C LEU A 70 4.69 -3.18 -6.22
N PHE A 71 4.51 -4.43 -6.58
CA PHE A 71 4.04 -4.86 -7.88
C PHE A 71 2.60 -5.37 -7.75
N LEU A 72 1.68 -4.74 -8.47
CA LEU A 72 0.27 -5.14 -8.57
C LEU A 72 -0.02 -5.75 -9.93
N ASP A 73 -0.49 -7.00 -9.94
CA ASP A 73 -0.92 -7.70 -11.15
C ASP A 73 -2.44 -7.93 -11.11
N THR A 74 -3.19 -6.97 -11.69
CA THR A 74 -4.65 -7.05 -11.86
C THR A 74 -5.07 -7.75 -13.14
N THR A 75 -4.12 -8.26 -13.93
CA THR A 75 -4.43 -8.90 -15.23
C THR A 75 -4.87 -10.36 -15.09
N ARG A 76 -4.66 -10.95 -13.92
CA ARG A 76 -5.02 -12.34 -13.62
C ARG A 76 -6.45 -12.44 -13.10
N LYS A 77 -7.05 -13.64 -13.21
CA LYS A 77 -8.37 -13.95 -12.62
C LYS A 77 -8.43 -13.64 -11.12
N GLN A 78 -7.34 -13.92 -10.41
CA GLN A 78 -7.13 -13.51 -9.03
C GLN A 78 -5.98 -12.50 -9.02
N THR A 79 -6.27 -11.26 -8.64
CA THR A 79 -5.27 -10.21 -8.51
C THR A 79 -4.25 -10.60 -7.45
N LYS A 80 -2.97 -10.53 -7.82
CA LYS A 80 -1.85 -10.81 -6.92
C LYS A 80 -1.01 -9.57 -6.70
N PHE A 81 -0.30 -9.55 -5.58
CA PHE A 81 0.72 -8.55 -5.33
C PHE A 81 2.01 -9.20 -4.89
N VAL A 82 3.11 -8.49 -5.16
CA VAL A 82 4.39 -8.73 -4.53
C VAL A 82 4.89 -7.41 -4.00
N PHE A 83 5.11 -7.35 -2.70
CA PHE A 83 5.72 -6.23 -2.03
C PHE A 83 7.15 -6.61 -1.65
N THR A 84 8.07 -5.68 -1.79
CA THR A 84 9.45 -5.89 -1.37
C THR A 84 10.02 -4.64 -0.71
N GLN A 85 10.81 -4.86 0.33
CA GLN A 85 11.61 -3.85 0.99
C GLN A 85 13.07 -4.24 0.88
N LEU A 86 13.87 -3.35 0.29
CA LEU A 86 15.32 -3.41 0.34
C LEU A 86 15.82 -2.49 1.46
N SER A 87 16.56 -3.07 2.39
CA SER A 87 17.32 -2.35 3.42
C SER A 87 18.81 -2.49 3.10
N VAL A 88 19.55 -1.38 3.09
CA VAL A 88 21.00 -1.35 2.86
C VAL A 88 21.67 -0.65 4.03
N THR A 89 22.58 -1.34 4.71
CA THR A 89 23.33 -0.79 5.84
C THR A 89 24.78 -0.45 5.47
N LEU A 90 25.42 0.42 6.25
CA LEU A 90 26.84 0.80 6.10
C LEU A 90 27.80 -0.40 6.25
N SER A 91 27.40 -1.42 7.02
CA SER A 91 28.13 -2.70 7.14
C SER A 91 28.04 -3.58 5.88
N LYS A 92 27.39 -3.08 4.82
CA LYS A 92 27.15 -3.73 3.52
C LYS A 92 26.25 -4.97 3.55
N ASN A 93 25.54 -5.22 4.65
CA ASN A 93 24.49 -6.21 4.62
C ASN A 93 23.28 -5.60 3.91
N ARG A 94 22.90 -6.18 2.79
CA ARG A 94 21.60 -5.90 2.19
C ARG A 94 20.63 -6.95 2.66
N GLU A 95 19.43 -6.50 2.95
CA GLU A 95 18.32 -7.37 3.27
C GLU A 95 17.16 -7.04 2.34
N GLU A 96 16.58 -8.07 1.73
CA GLU A 96 15.38 -7.95 0.95
C GLU A 96 14.26 -8.78 1.58
N THR A 97 13.28 -8.10 2.16
CA THR A 97 12.04 -8.75 2.58
C THR A 97 11.09 -8.77 1.39
N ARG A 98 10.53 -9.94 1.05
CA ARG A 98 9.52 -10.14 0.00
C ARG A 98 8.23 -10.65 0.64
N ILE A 99 7.12 -10.03 0.30
CA ILE A 99 5.78 -10.37 0.76
C ILE A 99 4.93 -10.62 -0.47
N GLU A 100 4.38 -11.83 -0.58
CA GLU A 100 3.54 -12.26 -1.69
C GLU A 100 2.13 -12.53 -1.18
N GLY A 101 1.12 -12.22 -1.99
CA GLY A 101 -0.26 -12.53 -1.63
C GLY A 101 -1.28 -12.10 -2.66
N ILE A 102 -2.52 -11.97 -2.20
CA ILE A 102 -3.69 -11.67 -3.04
C ILE A 102 -4.23 -10.28 -2.73
N VAL A 103 -4.96 -9.72 -3.70
CA VAL A 103 -5.64 -8.45 -3.56
C VAL A 103 -7.14 -8.69 -3.56
N LYS A 104 -7.83 -8.19 -2.54
CA LYS A 104 -9.29 -8.23 -2.42
C LYS A 104 -9.85 -6.83 -2.64
N THR A 105 -10.73 -6.66 -3.62
CA THR A 105 -11.38 -5.36 -3.86
C THR A 105 -12.28 -4.99 -2.69
N THR A 106 -12.27 -3.71 -2.31
CA THR A 106 -13.12 -3.17 -1.24
C THR A 106 -13.89 -1.95 -1.75
N ASN A 107 -14.86 -1.47 -0.96
CA ASN A 107 -15.64 -0.27 -1.32
C ASN A 107 -14.81 1.02 -1.39
N ARG A 108 -13.59 1.02 -0.80
CA ARG A 108 -12.71 2.19 -0.72
C ARG A 108 -11.39 2.03 -1.48
N GLY A 109 -11.20 0.92 -2.19
CA GLY A 109 -9.96 0.61 -2.88
C GLY A 109 -9.74 -0.89 -2.94
N ALA A 110 -8.65 -1.36 -2.35
CA ALA A 110 -8.43 -2.78 -2.16
C ALA A 110 -7.72 -3.09 -0.84
N GLN A 111 -7.69 -4.37 -0.50
CA GLN A 111 -6.98 -4.92 0.64
C GLN A 111 -5.92 -5.89 0.11
N LEU A 112 -4.67 -5.67 0.50
CA LEU A 112 -3.56 -6.59 0.30
C LEU A 112 -3.58 -7.59 1.45
N VAL A 113 -3.74 -8.87 1.12
CA VAL A 113 -3.72 -9.98 2.07
C VAL A 113 -2.50 -10.83 1.77
N PRO A 114 -1.41 -10.69 2.55
CA PRO A 114 -0.23 -11.53 2.42
C PRO A 114 -0.56 -13.00 2.63
N GLU A 115 0.21 -13.85 1.95
CA GLU A 115 0.16 -15.30 2.08
C GLU A 115 1.53 -15.85 2.47
N SER A 116 2.62 -15.20 2.04
CA SER A 116 3.98 -15.63 2.34
C SER A 116 4.93 -14.46 2.51
N CYS A 117 5.80 -14.55 3.51
CA CYS A 117 6.87 -13.60 3.77
C CYS A 117 8.22 -14.31 3.75
N ARG A 118 9.19 -13.75 3.04
CA ARG A 118 10.55 -14.29 2.91
C ARG A 118 11.56 -13.18 3.10
N VAL A 119 12.64 -13.48 3.80
CA VAL A 119 13.74 -12.54 4.03
C VAL A 119 15.00 -13.11 3.38
N PHE A 120 15.63 -12.28 2.57
CA PHE A 120 16.86 -12.61 1.86
C PHE A 120 17.97 -11.67 2.27
N THR A 121 19.21 -12.13 2.25
CA THR A 121 20.38 -11.28 2.45
C THR A 121 21.42 -11.48 1.37
N ASN A 122 22.17 -10.42 1.08
CA ASN A 122 23.41 -10.51 0.32
C ASN A 122 24.41 -9.47 0.85
N ARG A 123 25.68 -9.62 0.44
CA ARG A 123 26.78 -8.75 0.88
C ARG A 123 26.98 -7.52 0.00
N GLU A 124 26.52 -7.56 -1.25
CA GLU A 124 26.76 -6.50 -2.23
C GLU A 124 25.85 -6.67 -3.46
N SER A 125 25.74 -5.62 -4.26
CA SER A 125 25.02 -5.65 -5.54
C SER A 125 25.60 -6.69 -6.48
N GLY A 126 24.75 -7.36 -7.27
CA GLY A 126 25.20 -8.40 -8.20
C GLY A 126 25.42 -9.78 -7.56
N ASN A 127 25.46 -9.89 -6.23
CA ASN A 127 25.51 -11.20 -5.57
C ASN A 127 24.12 -11.83 -5.46
N ARG A 128 24.07 -13.16 -5.63
CA ARG A 128 22.84 -13.94 -5.43
C ARG A 128 22.31 -13.77 -4.01
N TRP A 129 21.00 -13.78 -3.89
CA TRP A 129 20.33 -13.65 -2.61
C TRP A 129 20.34 -14.97 -1.85
N ALA A 130 20.66 -14.93 -0.56
CA ALA A 130 20.54 -16.08 0.34
C ALA A 130 19.25 -15.96 1.15
N LEU A 131 18.38 -16.97 1.09
CA LEU A 131 17.18 -17.03 1.93
C LEU A 131 17.60 -17.26 3.39
N VAL A 132 17.23 -16.33 4.28
CA VAL A 132 17.51 -16.45 5.72
C VAL A 132 16.29 -16.86 6.52
N HIS A 133 15.09 -16.38 6.12
CA HIS A 133 13.84 -16.71 6.79
C HIS A 133 12.69 -16.85 5.79
N ALA A 134 11.75 -17.73 6.12
CA ALA A 134 10.45 -17.83 5.46
C ALA A 134 9.39 -18.12 6.52
N TYR A 135 8.28 -17.40 6.47
CA TYR A 135 7.19 -17.54 7.43
C TYR A 135 5.85 -17.15 6.79
N ASP A 136 4.77 -17.70 7.34
CA ASP A 136 3.41 -17.32 6.98
C ASP A 136 3.08 -15.98 7.63
N CYS A 137 2.43 -15.10 6.88
CA CYS A 137 2.08 -13.74 7.32
C CYS A 137 0.64 -13.37 6.98
N ASP A 138 -0.23 -14.38 6.95
CA ASP A 138 -1.67 -14.30 6.66
C ASP A 138 -2.50 -13.51 7.68
N HIS A 139 -1.95 -13.29 8.87
CA HIS A 139 -2.52 -12.42 9.91
C HIS A 139 -2.37 -10.93 9.60
N LEU A 140 -1.53 -10.55 8.63
CA LEU A 140 -1.33 -9.16 8.21
C LEU A 140 -2.39 -8.75 7.17
N SER A 141 -2.70 -7.46 7.12
CA SER A 141 -3.61 -6.91 6.11
C SER A 141 -3.33 -5.43 5.92
N PHE A 142 -3.30 -4.98 4.67
CA PHE A 142 -3.02 -3.59 4.33
C PHE A 142 -4.09 -3.05 3.41
N GLN A 143 -4.69 -1.91 3.75
CA GLN A 143 -5.58 -1.17 2.86
C GLN A 143 -4.76 -0.38 1.86
N ILE A 144 -5.18 -0.39 0.60
CA ILE A 144 -4.57 0.38 -0.48
C ILE A 144 -5.64 1.22 -1.18
N GLU A 145 -5.32 2.50 -1.35
CA GLU A 145 -6.20 3.46 -2.02
C GLU A 145 -5.41 4.27 -3.04
N SER A 146 -6.07 4.73 -4.11
CA SER A 146 -5.50 5.72 -5.01
C SER A 146 -6.29 7.02 -4.88
N THR A 147 -5.66 8.02 -4.29
CA THR A 147 -6.25 9.36 -4.09
C THR A 147 -5.75 10.39 -5.10
N ARG A 148 -4.64 10.07 -5.80
CA ARG A 148 -4.02 10.93 -6.80
C ARG A 148 -3.53 10.09 -7.98
N SER A 149 -3.66 10.61 -9.19
CA SER A 149 -3.13 9.98 -10.40
C SER A 149 -1.65 9.60 -10.22
N ASN A 150 -1.31 8.35 -10.55
CA ASN A 150 0.03 7.76 -10.39
C ASN A 150 0.55 7.63 -8.95
N PHE A 151 -0.29 7.76 -7.94
CA PHE A 151 0.08 7.47 -6.56
C PHE A 151 -0.93 6.56 -5.89
N ILE A 152 -0.42 5.78 -4.93
CA ILE A 152 -1.21 4.99 -4.00
C ILE A 152 -0.78 5.29 -2.58
N SER A 153 -1.72 5.15 -1.65
CA SER A 153 -1.47 5.11 -0.22
C SER A 153 -1.69 3.69 0.29
N ILE A 154 -0.87 3.26 1.26
CA ILE A 154 -1.01 1.97 1.95
C ILE A 154 -1.11 2.23 3.46
N GLU A 155 -2.11 1.63 4.11
CA GLU A 155 -2.40 1.78 5.54
C GLU A 155 -2.72 0.41 6.20
N PRO A 156 -2.06 0.02 7.31
CA PRO A 156 -0.86 0.65 7.84
C PRO A 156 0.28 0.58 6.81
N ASP A 157 1.29 1.44 6.94
CA ASP A 157 2.48 1.23 6.15
C ASP A 157 3.19 -0.06 6.60
N PHE A 158 3.99 -0.67 5.71
CA PHE A 158 4.77 -1.86 6.06
C PHE A 158 5.91 -1.55 7.07
N ILE A 159 6.16 -0.28 7.39
CA ILE A 159 7.08 0.15 8.45
C ILE A 159 6.32 0.20 9.77
N PRO A 160 6.79 -0.49 10.83
CA PRO A 160 6.27 -0.27 12.17
C PRO A 160 6.38 1.22 12.57
N GLY A 161 5.25 1.85 12.88
CA GLY A 161 5.19 3.23 13.35
C GLY A 161 4.93 4.30 12.28
N ASN A 162 4.92 3.95 10.98
CA ASN A 162 4.37 4.85 9.96
C ASN A 162 2.92 4.47 9.65
N PRO A 163 1.92 5.33 9.95
CA PRO A 163 0.53 4.98 9.72
C PRO A 163 0.20 4.84 8.23
N ILE A 164 0.84 5.63 7.34
CA ILE A 164 0.50 5.65 5.92
C ILE A 164 1.77 5.75 5.06
N GLY A 165 1.92 4.82 4.12
CA GLY A 165 2.96 4.85 3.10
C GLY A 165 2.46 5.40 1.78
N ILE A 166 3.21 6.32 1.16
CA ILE A 166 2.89 6.86 -0.17
C ILE A 166 3.85 6.29 -1.21
N TYR A 167 3.30 5.76 -2.30
CA TYR A 167 4.07 5.12 -3.36
C TYR A 167 3.74 5.73 -4.72
N ARG A 168 4.78 6.04 -5.49
CA ARG A 168 4.69 6.55 -6.85
C ARG A 168 4.66 5.40 -7.84
N LYS A 169 3.68 5.42 -8.74
CA LYS A 169 3.60 4.52 -9.89
C LYS A 169 4.77 4.78 -10.84
N SER A 170 5.45 3.73 -11.23
CA SER A 170 6.38 3.73 -12.36
C SER A 170 5.61 3.71 -13.68
N ALA A 171 6.16 4.30 -14.74
CA ALA A 171 5.62 4.15 -16.09
C ALA A 171 5.61 2.68 -16.59
N SER A 172 6.29 1.78 -15.88
CA SER A 172 6.19 0.34 -16.00
C SER A 172 4.82 -0.19 -15.49
N SER A 173 3.79 -0.07 -16.33
CA SER A 173 2.46 -0.66 -16.07
C SER A 173 2.18 -1.94 -16.86
N GLU A 174 3.02 -2.25 -17.85
CA GLU A 174 2.85 -3.39 -18.74
C GLU A 174 3.75 -4.58 -18.32
N PRO A 175 3.36 -5.83 -18.61
CA PRO A 175 4.19 -7.00 -18.32
C PRO A 175 5.57 -6.98 -18.98
N ASN A 176 5.69 -6.38 -20.17
CA ASN A 176 6.94 -6.29 -20.95
C ASN A 176 7.80 -5.08 -20.61
N ARG A 177 7.29 -4.18 -19.77
CA ARG A 177 8.06 -3.07 -19.22
C ARG A 177 8.45 -3.43 -17.81
N ILE A 178 9.71 -3.25 -17.48
CA ILE A 178 10.28 -3.54 -16.17
C ILE A 178 10.88 -2.23 -15.66
N SER A 179 10.62 -1.88 -14.41
CA SER A 179 11.33 -0.77 -13.78
C SER A 179 12.38 -1.21 -12.77
N ALA A 180 13.37 -0.35 -12.60
CA ALA A 180 14.31 -0.41 -11.50
C ALA A 180 14.59 1.00 -10.98
N LEU A 181 14.80 1.12 -9.68
CA LEU A 181 15.13 2.36 -9.02
C LEU A 181 16.64 2.51 -8.93
N VAL A 182 17.16 3.70 -9.22
CA VAL A 182 18.58 4.03 -9.01
C VAL A 182 18.85 4.16 -7.51
N LEU A 183 19.73 3.30 -6.99
CA LEU A 183 20.10 3.24 -5.58
C LEU A 183 21.26 4.18 -5.23
N GLU A 184 22.25 4.26 -6.13
CA GLU A 184 23.46 5.06 -5.95
C GLU A 184 23.87 5.69 -7.28
N SER A 185 24.28 6.96 -7.20
CA SER A 185 24.67 7.80 -8.33
C SER A 185 25.97 8.53 -7.98
N GLY A 186 27.11 7.87 -8.19
CA GLY A 186 28.43 8.43 -7.86
C GLY A 186 29.53 8.13 -8.90
N GLY A 187 29.25 7.28 -9.89
CA GLY A 187 30.23 6.88 -10.90
C GLY A 187 29.59 6.68 -12.28
N LYS A 188 30.39 6.22 -13.25
CA LYS A 188 29.91 5.87 -14.60
C LYS A 188 28.91 4.72 -14.58
N VAL A 189 29.04 3.84 -13.59
CA VAL A 189 28.15 2.71 -13.33
C VAL A 189 27.22 3.09 -12.18
N LEU A 190 25.93 2.90 -12.42
CA LEU A 190 24.85 3.15 -11.50
C LEU A 190 24.31 1.82 -11.02
N GLU A 191 24.08 1.70 -9.72
CA GLU A 191 23.40 0.55 -9.16
C GLU A 191 21.91 0.75 -9.17
N VAL A 192 21.18 -0.28 -9.60
CA VAL A 192 19.72 -0.27 -9.69
C VAL A 192 19.11 -1.46 -8.99
N TRP A 193 17.88 -1.29 -8.53
CA TRP A 193 17.11 -2.33 -7.86
C TRP A 193 15.66 -2.36 -8.32
N GLY A 194 15.15 -3.56 -8.57
CA GLY A 194 13.77 -3.75 -8.98
C GLY A 194 13.38 -5.22 -8.99
N LEU A 195 12.19 -5.51 -8.47
CA LEU A 195 11.63 -6.86 -8.29
C LEU A 195 11.71 -7.73 -9.55
N ARG A 196 11.53 -7.12 -10.73
CA ARG A 196 11.43 -7.83 -12.01
C ARG A 196 12.70 -7.77 -12.85
N LEU A 197 13.83 -7.31 -12.30
CA LEU A 197 15.10 -7.20 -13.06
C LEU A 197 15.57 -8.53 -13.66
N SER A 198 15.36 -9.64 -12.98
CA SER A 198 15.62 -11.01 -13.50
C SER A 198 14.86 -11.35 -14.80
N ARG A 199 13.85 -10.56 -15.17
CA ARG A 199 13.06 -10.75 -16.39
C ARG A 199 13.54 -9.86 -17.54
N VAL A 200 14.57 -9.06 -17.35
CA VAL A 200 15.14 -8.22 -18.42
C VAL A 200 15.78 -9.11 -19.49
N ARG A 201 15.45 -8.85 -20.75
CA ARG A 201 15.99 -9.58 -21.90
C ARG A 201 17.28 -8.96 -22.42
N LYS A 202 18.08 -9.75 -23.13
CA LYS A 202 19.39 -9.30 -23.65
C LYS A 202 19.32 -8.07 -24.55
N ASN A 203 18.26 -7.97 -25.33
CA ASN A 203 18.05 -6.88 -26.27
C ASN A 203 16.98 -5.88 -25.80
N ALA A 204 16.72 -5.80 -24.49
CA ALA A 204 15.80 -4.82 -23.95
C ALA A 204 16.30 -3.41 -24.25
N SER A 205 15.40 -2.52 -24.70
CA SER A 205 15.72 -1.10 -24.77
C SER A 205 15.63 -0.48 -23.37
N ILE A 206 16.50 0.48 -23.05
CA ILE A 206 16.65 0.97 -21.69
C ILE A 206 16.71 2.49 -21.69
N VAL A 207 15.84 3.08 -20.87
CA VAL A 207 15.78 4.53 -20.70
C VAL A 207 15.72 4.89 -19.21
N LEU A 208 16.45 5.93 -18.84
CA LEU A 208 16.28 6.63 -17.57
C LEU A 208 15.09 7.57 -17.69
N GLU A 209 14.10 7.43 -16.80
CA GLU A 209 12.97 8.35 -16.65
C GLU A 209 13.14 9.17 -15.36
N LYS A 210 13.17 10.49 -15.54
CA LYS A 210 13.20 11.47 -14.44
C LYS A 210 11.81 11.71 -13.88
N GLU A 211 11.74 12.28 -12.68
CA GLU A 211 10.45 12.64 -12.04
C GLU A 211 9.59 13.58 -12.89
N ASN A 212 10.22 14.43 -13.70
CA ASN A 212 9.56 15.36 -14.62
C ASN A 212 9.14 14.71 -15.96
N GLY A 213 9.30 13.39 -16.11
CA GLY A 213 8.95 12.63 -17.31
C GLY A 213 9.99 12.70 -18.44
N LYS A 214 11.09 13.44 -18.29
CA LYS A 214 12.17 13.43 -19.29
C LYS A 214 12.86 12.07 -19.33
N ARG A 215 13.19 11.63 -20.54
CA ARG A 215 13.79 10.32 -20.80
C ARG A 215 15.16 10.45 -21.44
N TYR A 216 16.11 9.63 -21.00
CA TYR A 216 17.47 9.59 -21.52
C TYR A 216 17.87 8.14 -21.84
N PRO A 217 18.52 7.88 -22.99
CA PRO A 217 19.01 6.54 -23.30
C PRO A 217 20.13 6.16 -22.33
N VAL A 218 20.10 4.93 -21.82
CA VAL A 218 21.17 4.36 -20.98
C VAL A 218 21.49 2.95 -21.47
N ARG A 219 22.60 2.38 -21.00
CA ARG A 219 23.00 1.00 -21.34
C ARG A 219 23.01 0.12 -20.10
N ALA A 220 22.42 -1.07 -20.17
CA ALA A 220 22.60 -2.08 -19.13
C ALA A 220 24.00 -2.68 -19.24
N LEU A 221 24.53 -3.05 -18.08
CA LEU A 221 25.72 -3.89 -17.98
C LEU A 221 25.32 -5.31 -17.58
N GLU A 222 24.65 -5.44 -16.44
CA GLU A 222 24.35 -6.73 -15.81
C GLU A 222 23.10 -6.63 -14.94
N THR A 223 22.39 -7.75 -14.79
CA THR A 223 21.28 -7.90 -13.84
C THR A 223 21.41 -9.23 -13.13
N VAL A 224 21.33 -9.22 -11.79
CA VAL A 224 21.29 -10.42 -10.97
C VAL A 224 20.10 -10.33 -10.02
N GLU A 225 19.14 -11.22 -10.23
CA GLU A 225 17.87 -11.31 -9.48
C GLU A 225 17.09 -9.98 -9.44
N THR A 226 17.18 -9.23 -8.35
CA THR A 226 16.49 -7.94 -8.15
C THR A 226 17.45 -6.76 -8.18
N THR A 227 18.73 -6.98 -8.52
CA THR A 227 19.76 -5.95 -8.62
C THR A 227 20.31 -5.87 -10.04
N GLY A 228 20.89 -4.73 -10.39
CA GLY A 228 21.57 -4.57 -11.67
C GLY A 228 22.49 -3.36 -11.71
N GLN A 229 23.20 -3.25 -12.82
CA GLN A 229 24.13 -2.17 -13.11
C GLN A 229 23.84 -1.57 -14.48
N VAL A 230 23.82 -0.24 -14.55
CA VAL A 230 23.61 0.51 -15.80
C VAL A 230 24.65 1.62 -15.96
N THR A 231 24.91 2.05 -17.18
CA THR A 231 25.77 3.21 -17.48
C THR A 231 24.98 4.34 -18.10
N ALA A 232 25.25 5.55 -17.64
CA ALA A 232 24.62 6.78 -18.12
C ALA A 232 25.70 7.85 -18.32
N GLU A 233 26.27 7.92 -19.52
CA GLU A 233 27.31 8.89 -19.84
C GLU A 233 26.71 10.25 -20.20
N GLY A 234 27.19 11.32 -19.57
CA GLY A 234 26.76 12.70 -19.86
C GLY A 234 25.33 13.04 -19.41
N ILE A 235 24.70 12.18 -18.62
CA ILE A 235 23.33 12.37 -18.13
C ILE A 235 23.39 12.61 -16.61
N PRO A 236 22.79 13.69 -16.08
CA PRO A 236 22.70 13.87 -14.64
C PRO A 236 21.76 12.80 -14.08
N VAL A 237 22.26 11.90 -13.24
CA VAL A 237 21.46 10.84 -12.60
C VAL A 237 21.42 11.08 -11.09
N GLU A 238 20.24 10.90 -10.51
CA GLU A 238 19.99 11.09 -9.09
C GLU A 238 19.46 9.80 -8.47
N LYS A 239 19.80 9.59 -7.20
CA LYS A 239 19.22 8.51 -6.38
C LYS A 239 17.70 8.65 -6.34
N GLY A 240 16.98 7.58 -6.68
CA GLY A 240 15.52 7.57 -6.78
C GLY A 240 14.95 7.80 -8.18
N ASP A 241 15.78 8.07 -9.18
CA ASP A 241 15.37 8.00 -10.58
C ASP A 241 14.92 6.58 -10.96
N ILE A 242 14.08 6.44 -11.99
CA ILE A 242 13.57 5.15 -12.45
C ILE A 242 14.19 4.81 -13.81
N ILE A 243 14.81 3.65 -13.91
CA ILE A 243 15.17 3.01 -15.17
C ILE A 243 13.98 2.20 -15.66
N LEU A 244 13.67 2.32 -16.95
CA LEU A 244 12.67 1.52 -17.64
C LEU A 244 13.37 0.64 -18.68
N TYR A 245 13.13 -0.66 -18.57
CA TYR A 245 13.51 -1.66 -19.57
C TYR A 245 12.27 -2.03 -20.37
N ASP A 246 12.37 -2.05 -21.70
CA ASP A 246 11.31 -2.53 -22.59
C ASP A 246 11.81 -3.78 -23.33
N ASN A 247 11.17 -4.91 -23.02
CA ASN A 247 11.46 -6.23 -23.57
C ASN A 247 10.80 -6.49 -24.93
N ARG A 248 10.15 -5.51 -25.57
CA ARG A 248 9.55 -5.65 -26.90
C ARG A 248 10.63 -5.95 -27.95
N GLY A 249 10.89 -7.25 -28.15
CA GLY A 249 11.83 -7.84 -29.11
C GLY A 249 11.91 -9.36 -28.94
N GLU A 250 12.17 -10.09 -30.03
CA GLU A 250 12.41 -11.55 -30.00
C GLU A 250 13.81 -11.84 -29.46
N SER A 251 13.94 -12.34 -28.23
CA SER A 251 15.17 -13.01 -27.73
C SER A 251 15.02 -13.45 -26.27
N ASN A 252 15.85 -14.43 -25.91
CA ASN A 252 15.93 -15.06 -24.59
C ASN A 252 16.35 -14.07 -23.47
N PRO A 253 16.04 -14.38 -22.19
CA PRO A 253 16.51 -13.61 -21.03
C PRO A 253 18.03 -13.44 -21.03
N LEU A 254 18.54 -12.37 -20.40
CA LEU A 254 19.97 -12.21 -20.15
C LEU A 254 20.49 -13.45 -19.41
N VAL A 255 21.43 -14.16 -20.02
CA VAL A 255 22.00 -15.39 -19.47
C VAL A 255 23.02 -15.03 -18.39
N TYR A 256 22.93 -15.77 -17.28
CA TYR A 256 23.77 -15.75 -16.08
C TYR A 256 25.25 -15.99 -16.34
#